data_AF-A0A349W2P7-F1
#
_entry.id   AF-A0A349W2P7-F1
#
_cell.length_a   1.000
_cell.length_b   1.000
_cell.length_c   1.000
_cell.angle_alpha   90.00
_cell.angle_beta   90.00
_cell.angle_gamma   90.00
#
_symmetry.space_group_name_H-M   'P 1'
#
loop_
_entity.id
_entity.type
_entity.pdbx_description
1 polymer ?
#
loop_
_entity_poly.entity_id
_entity_poly.type
_entity_poly.pdbx_seq_one_letter_code
_entity_poly.pdbx_strand_id
1 'polypeptide(L)'
;MFISIKQRINQRHYSLFIFIFLVLVQLGNIAPSKAAFLPARDSLMNSDSLFRATSVEKNHLLHHEQPRPWNNHRINVKQTDSLFDYQKKNFLRAGIEWFSIQAIPASVNYFIRKDPVSHISFKNFFSHLKLSAWTWDDNLFATNQMAHPYHGQFYFNSFRSNNYSFLQSTAATVAGSYIWETAGETEPPSINDIINTSFGGTILGEMTHRLSHHILSRPSLTKGQRNKKELLAMLINPINGLNRLLDGRWGDKVKGAVIDSSLVHTEVELGLRRFDAKEHDILNKGKNDVYARIKLIYTNNNIDKKKPFDDFFLNLELGSDDSSIVNAVNVYASLYGNRILSNLTGRHRGIVSAHFDFLRNEAFYYGSQSINYNVFSNFNIGSRTKLTTILGGGPVVLAAVPDPYLHFGESRTYDYGPGADVRASATLSTLNRFKFGVDYRGGYFVTISGNKSHHFLHTASTSASMRIWKNFGVNLYSGYFRLEGRYQDHNNVNKDYPFVRIALAYNSEY
;
A
#
# COMPACT_ATOMS: atom_id res chain seq x y z
N MET A 1 -22.05 14.08 -34.08
CA MET A 1 -21.23 13.39 -35.11
C MET A 1 -20.67 12.11 -34.47
N PHE A 2 -21.49 11.09 -34.33
CA PHE A 2 -21.19 9.84 -33.62
C PHE A 2 -21.54 8.68 -34.55
N ILE A 3 -20.59 8.26 -35.40
CA ILE A 3 -20.67 6.97 -36.12
C ILE A 3 -19.25 6.41 -36.30
N SER A 4 -19.11 5.15 -35.89
CA SER A 4 -18.11 4.15 -36.30
C SER A 4 -16.68 4.25 -35.76
N ILE A 5 -16.44 3.53 -34.66
CA ILE A 5 -15.26 2.65 -34.57
C ILE A 5 -15.76 1.27 -34.14
N LYS A 6 -15.94 0.38 -35.11
CA LYS A 6 -16.17 -1.05 -34.89
C LYS A 6 -15.08 -1.80 -35.64
N GLN A 7 -14.07 -2.31 -34.93
CA GLN A 7 -13.48 -3.64 -35.19
C GLN A 7 -12.42 -4.03 -34.15
N ARG A 8 -12.61 -5.25 -33.61
CA ARG A 8 -11.72 -6.08 -32.76
C ARG A 8 -11.45 -5.62 -31.32
N ILE A 9 -12.49 -5.61 -30.49
CA ILE A 9 -12.35 -5.83 -29.04
C ILE A 9 -13.36 -6.90 -28.62
N ASN A 10 -12.87 -7.94 -27.96
CA ASN A 10 -13.64 -9.14 -27.60
C ASN A 10 -14.69 -8.77 -26.52
N GLN A 11 -15.98 -8.88 -26.83
CA GLN A 11 -17.09 -8.42 -25.97
C GLN A 11 -17.10 -9.02 -24.55
N ARG A 12 -16.51 -10.21 -24.35
CA ARG A 12 -16.39 -10.85 -23.03
C ARG A 12 -15.50 -10.09 -22.03
N HIS A 13 -14.58 -9.24 -22.49
CA HIS A 13 -13.73 -8.45 -21.59
C HIS A 13 -14.41 -7.16 -21.12
N TYR A 14 -15.41 -6.66 -21.86
CA TYR A 14 -16.09 -5.39 -21.56
C TYR A 14 -17.04 -5.50 -20.35
N SER A 15 -17.81 -6.59 -20.27
CA SER A 15 -18.73 -6.82 -19.14
C SER A 15 -17.98 -7.13 -17.84
N LEU A 16 -16.87 -7.86 -17.92
CA LEU A 16 -15.99 -8.10 -16.78
C LEU A 16 -15.27 -6.82 -16.35
N PHE A 17 -14.92 -5.96 -17.31
CA PHE A 17 -14.28 -4.65 -17.08
C PHE A 17 -15.21 -3.67 -16.34
N ILE A 18 -16.47 -3.53 -16.77
CA ILE A 18 -17.46 -2.69 -16.08
C ILE A 18 -17.74 -3.24 -14.69
N PHE A 19 -17.84 -4.56 -14.54
CA PHE A 19 -18.06 -5.20 -13.25
C PHE A 19 -16.88 -5.00 -12.29
N ILE A 20 -15.63 -5.21 -12.73
CA ILE A 20 -14.43 -5.01 -11.89
C ILE A 20 -14.22 -3.52 -11.58
N PHE A 21 -14.44 -2.61 -12.53
CA PHE A 21 -14.34 -1.17 -12.31
C PHE A 21 -15.41 -0.70 -11.31
N LEU A 22 -16.66 -1.14 -11.45
CA LEU A 22 -17.73 -0.86 -10.49
C LEU A 22 -17.46 -1.49 -9.12
N VAL A 23 -16.93 -2.71 -9.05
CA VAL A 23 -16.57 -3.38 -7.79
C VAL A 23 -15.37 -2.69 -7.12
N LEU A 24 -14.36 -2.24 -7.85
CA LEU A 24 -13.21 -1.50 -7.29
C LEU A 24 -13.59 -0.09 -6.84
N VAL A 25 -14.54 0.56 -7.53
CA VAL A 25 -15.14 1.84 -7.13
C VAL A 25 -16.12 1.65 -5.94
N GLN A 26 -16.80 0.51 -5.85
CA GLN A 26 -17.67 0.16 -4.72
C GLN A 26 -16.90 -0.31 -3.49
N LEU A 27 -15.77 -1.01 -3.63
CA LEU A 27 -14.92 -1.41 -2.50
C LEU A 27 -14.21 -0.21 -1.86
N GLY A 28 -14.03 0.89 -2.60
CA GLY A 28 -13.62 2.20 -2.04
C GLY A 28 -14.76 2.99 -1.39
N ASN A 29 -16.01 2.56 -1.57
CA ASN A 29 -17.22 3.13 -0.97
C ASN A 29 -17.84 2.06 -0.05
N ILE A 30 -17.21 1.81 1.11
CA ILE A 30 -17.85 1.04 2.16
C ILE A 30 -19.01 1.89 2.71
N ALA A 31 -20.17 1.77 2.08
CA ALA A 31 -21.43 2.21 2.67
C ALA A 31 -21.68 1.39 3.95
N PRO A 32 -22.28 1.98 5.00
CA PRO A 32 -22.44 1.34 6.29
C PRO A 32 -23.47 0.20 6.18
N SER A 33 -23.03 -1.05 6.07
CA SER A 33 -23.97 -2.17 6.16
C SER A 33 -24.35 -2.39 7.62
N LYS A 34 -25.55 -1.91 7.96
CA LYS A 34 -26.34 -2.38 9.10
C LYS A 34 -26.36 -3.91 9.13
N ALA A 35 -26.20 -4.44 10.33
CA ALA A 35 -26.26 -5.86 10.64
C ALA A 35 -27.47 -6.56 9.97
N ALA A 36 -27.21 -7.67 9.28
CA ALA A 36 -28.23 -8.63 8.91
C ALA A 36 -27.84 -9.98 9.51
N PHE A 37 -28.61 -10.39 10.51
CA PHE A 37 -28.66 -11.75 11.03
C PHE A 37 -28.88 -12.75 9.88
N LEU A 38 -28.08 -13.82 9.85
CA LEU A 38 -28.41 -15.02 9.08
C LEU A 38 -28.49 -16.22 10.03
N PRO A 39 -29.56 -17.03 9.96
CA PRO A 39 -29.73 -18.22 10.78
C PRO A 39 -28.87 -19.38 10.24
N ALA A 40 -28.65 -20.35 11.12
CA ALA A 40 -27.71 -21.45 11.01
C ALA A 40 -28.06 -22.52 9.96
N ARG A 41 -26.98 -23.14 9.43
CA ARG A 41 -26.73 -24.58 9.14
C ARG A 41 -27.83 -25.43 8.46
N ASP A 42 -27.50 -26.04 7.32
CA ASP A 42 -26.90 -27.39 7.23
C ASP A 42 -26.88 -27.92 5.78
N SER A 43 -25.77 -28.55 5.37
CA SER A 43 -25.71 -29.89 4.76
C SER A 43 -24.37 -30.14 4.04
N LEU A 44 -23.71 -31.20 4.51
CA LEU A 44 -22.55 -31.85 3.91
C LEU A 44 -22.90 -32.48 2.56
N MET A 45 -21.93 -32.57 1.64
CA MET A 45 -21.65 -33.81 0.90
C MET A 45 -20.26 -33.80 0.24
N ASN A 46 -19.53 -34.89 0.48
CA ASN A 46 -18.26 -35.29 -0.12
C ASN A 46 -18.38 -35.49 -1.64
N SER A 47 -17.26 -35.30 -2.37
CA SER A 47 -16.74 -36.38 -3.22
C SER A 47 -15.27 -36.18 -3.58
N ASP A 48 -14.52 -37.24 -3.29
CA ASP A 48 -13.17 -37.55 -3.72
C ASP A 48 -13.04 -37.69 -5.25
N SER A 49 -11.77 -37.81 -5.68
CA SER A 49 -11.28 -38.25 -7.01
C SER A 49 -10.99 -37.06 -7.96
N LEU A 50 -9.81 -36.86 -8.55
CA LEU A 50 -8.80 -37.80 -9.05
C LEU A 50 -7.40 -37.15 -9.10
N PHE A 51 -6.44 -37.80 -8.45
CA PHE A 51 -5.04 -37.76 -8.85
C PHE A 51 -4.88 -38.48 -10.19
N ARG A 52 -4.19 -37.87 -11.15
CA ARG A 52 -3.50 -38.60 -12.22
C ARG A 52 -2.19 -37.90 -12.57
N ALA A 53 -1.11 -38.49 -12.06
CA ALA A 53 0.24 -38.23 -12.49
C ALA A 53 0.46 -38.84 -13.87
N THR A 54 1.15 -38.13 -14.76
CA THR A 54 1.77 -38.69 -15.96
C THR A 54 3.25 -38.37 -15.96
N SER A 55 4.00 -39.39 -16.36
CA SER A 55 5.43 -39.58 -16.22
C SER A 55 6.27 -38.76 -17.21
N VAL A 56 7.38 -38.27 -16.65
CA VAL A 56 8.71 -37.99 -17.22
C VAL A 56 8.95 -38.42 -18.66
N GLU A 57 9.35 -37.45 -19.50
CA GLU A 57 10.18 -37.70 -20.68
C GLU A 57 11.50 -36.93 -20.54
N LYS A 58 12.61 -37.67 -20.58
CA LYS A 58 13.98 -37.19 -20.48
C LYS A 58 14.36 -36.50 -21.80
N ASN A 59 14.76 -35.23 -21.75
CA ASN A 59 15.51 -34.62 -22.85
C ASN A 59 16.94 -34.31 -22.43
N HIS A 60 17.84 -34.83 -23.25
CA HIS A 60 19.29 -34.85 -23.11
C HIS A 60 19.89 -33.44 -23.10
N LEU A 61 20.78 -33.21 -22.14
CA LEU A 61 21.68 -32.06 -22.07
C LEU A 61 22.79 -32.23 -23.10
N LEU A 62 22.88 -31.33 -24.08
CA LEU A 62 24.07 -31.12 -24.90
C LEU A 62 24.85 -29.94 -24.30
N HIS A 63 25.99 -30.24 -23.70
CA HIS A 63 26.98 -29.27 -23.26
C HIS A 63 28.01 -29.04 -24.37
N HIS A 64 28.01 -27.87 -25.00
CA HIS A 64 29.20 -27.14 -25.43
C HIS A 64 28.79 -25.80 -26.04
N GLU A 65 29.17 -24.69 -25.42
CA GLU A 65 29.86 -23.56 -26.07
C GLU A 65 30.17 -22.46 -25.03
N GLN A 66 31.40 -21.95 -25.10
CA GLN A 66 31.98 -20.93 -24.23
C GLN A 66 31.29 -19.56 -24.40
N PRO A 67 31.10 -18.76 -23.34
CA PRO A 67 30.52 -17.43 -23.47
C PRO A 67 31.52 -16.43 -24.09
N ARG A 68 31.16 -15.83 -25.24
CA ARG A 68 31.92 -14.75 -25.88
C ARG A 68 31.83 -13.45 -25.06
N PRO A 69 32.90 -12.62 -25.04
CA PRO A 69 32.92 -11.37 -24.27
C PRO A 69 31.98 -10.31 -24.89
N TRP A 70 31.22 -9.64 -24.03
CA TRP A 70 30.25 -8.61 -24.40
C TRP A 70 30.96 -7.30 -24.80
N ASN A 71 30.68 -6.82 -26.00
CA ASN A 71 31.13 -5.52 -26.50
C ASN A 71 30.52 -4.38 -25.67
N ASN A 72 31.38 -3.54 -25.09
CA ASN A 72 31.00 -2.30 -24.38
C ASN A 72 30.52 -1.22 -25.36
N HIS A 73 29.23 -1.20 -25.70
CA HIS A 73 28.60 0.02 -26.21
C HIS A 73 28.12 0.86 -25.02
N ARG A 74 28.85 1.95 -24.74
CA ARG A 74 28.39 3.00 -23.82
C ARG A 74 27.24 3.75 -24.49
N ILE A 75 26.01 3.34 -24.23
CA ILE A 75 24.82 4.12 -24.60
C ILE A 75 24.67 5.23 -23.56
N ASN A 76 24.88 6.47 -23.99
CA ASN A 76 24.66 7.66 -23.19
C ASN A 76 23.14 7.97 -23.17
N VAL A 77 22.38 7.26 -22.34
CA VAL A 77 20.96 7.53 -22.11
C VAL A 77 20.81 8.46 -20.92
N LYS A 78 20.34 9.70 -21.14
CA LYS A 78 19.73 10.51 -20.08
C LYS A 78 18.52 9.73 -19.56
N GLN A 79 18.69 9.06 -18.42
CA GLN A 79 17.75 8.09 -17.85
C GLN A 79 16.52 8.79 -17.26
N THR A 80 15.49 9.01 -18.08
CA THR A 80 14.20 9.54 -17.63
C THR A 80 13.49 8.55 -16.67
N ASP A 81 12.58 9.07 -15.86
CA ASP A 81 11.88 8.40 -14.74
C ASP A 81 10.77 7.41 -15.18
N SER A 82 10.91 6.83 -16.37
CA SER A 82 9.98 5.83 -16.90
C SER A 82 10.74 4.74 -17.64
N LEU A 83 10.42 3.49 -17.32
CA LEU A 83 11.02 2.28 -17.90
C LEU A 83 10.65 2.03 -19.37
N PHE A 84 9.93 2.96 -19.98
CA PHE A 84 9.63 2.98 -21.40
C PHE A 84 9.97 4.36 -21.95
N ASP A 85 10.64 4.32 -23.09
CA ASP A 85 11.11 5.40 -23.95
C ASP A 85 10.13 6.59 -24.06
N TYR A 86 10.63 7.81 -24.30
CA TYR A 86 9.91 9.10 -24.31
C TYR A 86 8.47 9.03 -24.86
N GLN A 87 7.53 8.64 -24.02
CA GLN A 87 6.12 8.65 -24.40
C GLN A 87 5.60 10.08 -24.21
N LYS A 88 4.97 10.63 -25.24
CA LYS A 88 4.34 11.95 -25.21
C LYS A 88 3.31 12.00 -24.07
N LYS A 89 3.32 13.09 -23.29
CA LYS A 89 2.30 13.33 -22.26
C LYS A 89 0.93 13.46 -22.91
N ASN A 90 -0.05 12.73 -22.40
CA ASN A 90 -1.43 12.76 -22.90
C ASN A 90 -2.34 13.49 -21.91
N PHE A 91 -2.33 14.83 -21.95
CA PHE A 91 -3.10 15.65 -21.02
C PHE A 91 -4.61 15.40 -21.13
N LEU A 92 -5.14 15.33 -22.35
CA LEU A 92 -6.58 15.17 -22.57
C LEU A 92 -7.10 13.89 -21.91
N ARG A 93 -6.40 12.78 -22.15
CA ARG A 93 -6.73 11.51 -21.52
C ARG A 93 -6.57 11.55 -20.00
N ALA A 94 -5.44 12.05 -19.51
CA ALA A 94 -5.19 12.18 -18.07
C ALA A 94 -6.29 13.00 -17.38
N GLY A 95 -6.70 14.12 -17.99
CA GLY A 95 -7.78 14.97 -17.49
C GLY A 95 -9.15 14.30 -17.51
N ILE A 96 -9.47 13.55 -18.58
CA ILE A 96 -10.73 12.77 -18.65
C ILE A 96 -10.76 11.70 -17.57
N GLU A 97 -9.68 10.92 -17.40
CA GLU A 97 -9.56 9.91 -16.36
C GLU A 97 -9.71 10.53 -14.96
N TRP A 98 -8.94 11.59 -14.70
CA TRP A 98 -8.93 12.33 -13.44
C TRP A 98 -10.31 12.88 -13.10
N PHE A 99 -11.03 13.45 -14.08
CA PHE A 99 -12.38 13.97 -13.88
C PHE A 99 -13.39 12.85 -13.68
N SER A 100 -13.26 11.76 -14.45
CA SER A 100 -14.18 10.60 -14.36
C SER A 100 -14.15 9.93 -12.99
N ILE A 101 -12.97 9.90 -12.34
CA ILE A 101 -12.82 9.34 -10.99
C ILE A 101 -13.71 10.05 -9.97
N GLN A 102 -14.04 11.33 -10.20
CA GLN A 102 -14.94 12.13 -9.34
C GLN A 102 -16.36 12.12 -9.86
N ALA A 103 -16.52 12.38 -11.17
CA ALA A 103 -17.82 12.53 -11.78
C ALA A 103 -18.66 11.26 -11.70
N ILE A 104 -18.03 10.07 -11.78
CA ILE A 104 -18.76 8.79 -11.70
C ILE A 104 -19.33 8.56 -10.30
N PRO A 105 -18.56 8.58 -9.20
CA PRO A 105 -19.12 8.50 -7.85
C PRO A 105 -20.16 9.58 -7.55
N ALA A 106 -19.90 10.84 -7.91
CA ALA A 106 -20.86 11.93 -7.72
C ALA A 106 -22.17 11.67 -8.48
N SER A 107 -22.10 11.18 -9.72
CA SER A 107 -23.28 10.80 -10.52
C SER A 107 -24.03 9.62 -9.91
N VAL A 108 -23.32 8.61 -9.39
CA VAL A 108 -23.96 7.48 -8.71
C VAL A 108 -24.66 7.95 -7.44
N ASN A 109 -24.03 8.82 -6.64
CA ASN A 109 -24.63 9.37 -5.43
C ASN A 109 -25.88 10.19 -5.76
N TYR A 110 -25.83 11.02 -6.81
CA TYR A 110 -26.96 11.86 -7.21
C TYR A 110 -28.10 11.08 -7.86
N PHE A 111 -27.83 10.29 -8.90
CA PHE A 111 -28.88 9.65 -9.71
C PHE A 111 -29.36 8.32 -9.13
N ILE A 112 -28.47 7.54 -8.47
CA ILE A 112 -28.79 6.18 -8.00
C ILE A 112 -29.11 6.19 -6.50
N ARG A 113 -28.19 6.72 -5.67
CA ARG A 113 -28.39 6.75 -4.22
C ARG A 113 -29.32 7.87 -3.77
N LYS A 114 -29.46 8.92 -4.58
CA LYS A 114 -30.21 10.14 -4.27
C LYS A 114 -29.77 10.77 -2.95
N ASP A 115 -28.47 10.76 -2.74
CA ASP A 115 -27.87 11.23 -1.50
C ASP A 115 -27.98 12.76 -1.40
N PRO A 116 -28.55 13.32 -0.30
CA PRO A 116 -28.59 14.76 -0.10
C PRO A 116 -27.24 15.45 -0.33
N VAL A 117 -26.13 14.83 0.10
CA VAL A 117 -24.78 15.42 0.01
C VAL A 117 -24.29 15.62 -1.42
N SER A 118 -24.91 14.94 -2.38
CA SER A 118 -24.56 15.02 -3.81
C SER A 118 -25.32 16.10 -4.59
N HIS A 119 -26.26 16.83 -3.95
CA HIS A 119 -27.05 17.89 -4.58
C HIS A 119 -26.27 19.22 -4.63
N ILE A 120 -25.14 19.19 -5.32
CA ILE A 120 -24.19 20.31 -5.44
C ILE A 120 -24.80 21.52 -6.16
N SER A 121 -24.39 22.72 -5.73
CA SER A 121 -24.79 23.98 -6.35
C SER A 121 -23.61 24.95 -6.43
N PHE A 122 -23.66 25.93 -7.34
CA PHE A 122 -22.65 26.99 -7.40
C PHE A 122 -22.52 27.75 -6.08
N LYS A 123 -23.62 27.88 -5.33
CA LYS A 123 -23.60 28.53 -4.01
C LYS A 123 -22.70 27.77 -3.04
N ASN A 124 -22.82 26.44 -2.99
CA ASN A 124 -21.99 25.58 -2.14
C ASN A 124 -20.51 25.73 -2.52
N PHE A 125 -20.22 25.63 -3.83
CA PHE A 125 -18.86 25.80 -4.34
C PHE A 125 -18.22 27.12 -3.89
N PHE A 126 -18.87 28.26 -4.15
CA PHE A 126 -18.33 29.55 -3.74
C PHE A 126 -18.22 29.72 -2.22
N SER A 127 -19.08 29.06 -1.43
CA SER A 127 -18.91 29.06 0.03
C SER A 127 -17.70 28.24 0.49
N HIS A 128 -17.41 27.12 -0.17
CA HIS A 128 -16.31 26.21 0.20
C HIS A 128 -14.93 26.79 -0.16
N LEU A 129 -14.87 27.78 -1.06
CA LEU A 129 -13.63 28.52 -1.35
C LEU A 129 -13.13 29.35 -0.16
N LYS A 130 -13.97 29.62 0.84
CA LYS A 130 -13.56 30.33 2.06
C LYS A 130 -12.85 29.35 2.99
N LEU A 131 -11.62 29.67 3.39
CA LEU A 131 -10.87 28.84 4.36
C LEU A 131 -11.64 28.63 5.69
N SER A 132 -12.48 29.59 6.10
CA SER A 132 -13.32 29.47 7.28
C SER A 132 -14.43 28.41 7.16
N ALA A 133 -14.71 27.91 5.95
CA ALA A 133 -15.66 26.83 5.71
C ALA A 133 -15.02 25.44 5.93
N TRP A 134 -13.69 25.35 6.06
CA TRP A 134 -12.98 24.09 6.18
C TRP A 134 -13.08 23.54 7.60
N THR A 135 -13.44 22.27 7.71
CA THR A 135 -13.66 21.60 9.00
C THR A 135 -12.86 20.30 9.10
N TRP A 136 -12.93 19.64 10.25
CA TRP A 136 -12.38 18.31 10.43
C TRP A 136 -13.50 17.30 10.30
N ASP A 137 -13.39 16.45 9.29
CA ASP A 137 -14.39 15.46 8.91
C ASP A 137 -14.76 14.52 10.06
N ASP A 138 -15.99 14.05 10.06
CA ASP A 138 -16.57 13.19 11.09
C ASP A 138 -16.83 11.74 10.62
N ASN A 139 -16.31 11.35 9.46
CA ASN A 139 -16.43 9.99 8.93
C ASN A 139 -15.71 8.91 9.75
N LEU A 140 -16.11 7.66 9.46
CA LEU A 140 -15.47 6.45 9.96
C LEU A 140 -13.96 6.41 9.67
N PHE A 141 -13.22 5.87 10.63
CA PHE A 141 -11.76 5.76 10.56
C PHE A 141 -11.24 5.10 9.28
N ALA A 142 -11.87 4.00 8.84
CA ALA A 142 -11.45 3.28 7.64
C ALA A 142 -11.69 4.09 6.35
N THR A 143 -12.72 4.93 6.32
CA THR A 143 -12.97 5.87 5.23
C THR A 143 -11.81 6.85 5.15
N ASN A 144 -11.55 7.59 6.23
CA ASN A 144 -10.55 8.66 6.24
C ASN A 144 -9.11 8.16 6.10
N GLN A 145 -8.76 7.07 6.76
CA GLN A 145 -7.39 6.59 6.80
C GLN A 145 -7.06 5.55 5.71
N MET A 146 -8.02 5.03 4.95
CA MET A 146 -7.75 4.13 3.83
C MET A 146 -8.51 4.45 2.55
N ALA A 147 -9.81 4.71 2.60
CA ALA A 147 -10.59 4.98 1.37
C ALA A 147 -10.11 6.27 0.67
N HIS A 148 -9.89 7.36 1.41
CA HIS A 148 -9.34 8.61 0.87
C HIS A 148 -7.96 8.43 0.23
N PRO A 149 -6.93 7.86 0.92
CA PRO A 149 -5.66 7.53 0.28
C PRO A 149 -5.81 6.61 -0.94
N TYR A 150 -6.65 5.59 -0.86
CA TYR A 150 -6.90 4.67 -1.97
C TYR A 150 -7.52 5.39 -3.17
N HIS A 151 -8.45 6.32 -2.94
CA HIS A 151 -9.07 7.14 -3.97
C HIS A 151 -8.07 8.12 -4.60
N GLY A 152 -7.27 8.80 -3.77
CA GLY A 152 -6.22 9.71 -4.23
C GLY A 152 -5.16 9.05 -5.12
N GLN A 153 -4.91 7.76 -4.92
CA GLN A 153 -4.05 6.99 -5.82
C GLN A 153 -4.56 7.04 -7.28
N PHE A 154 -5.87 7.12 -7.51
CA PHE A 154 -6.43 7.14 -8.85
C PHE A 154 -6.17 8.48 -9.53
N TYR A 155 -6.35 9.61 -8.82
CA TYR A 155 -5.94 10.92 -9.35
C TYR A 155 -4.46 10.94 -9.72
N PHE A 156 -3.61 10.39 -8.85
CA PHE A 156 -2.18 10.28 -9.10
C PHE A 156 -1.93 9.48 -10.38
N ASN A 157 -2.56 8.31 -10.50
CA ASN A 157 -2.32 7.39 -11.60
C ASN A 157 -2.95 7.80 -12.93
N SER A 158 -3.98 8.67 -12.94
CA SER A 158 -4.49 9.31 -14.17
C SER A 158 -3.40 10.11 -14.87
N PHE A 159 -2.53 10.79 -14.11
CA PHE A 159 -1.41 11.52 -14.70
C PHE A 159 -0.16 10.64 -14.81
N ARG A 160 0.15 9.85 -13.78
CA ARG A 160 1.37 9.03 -13.75
C ARG A 160 1.40 7.99 -14.88
N SER A 161 0.27 7.34 -15.17
CA SER A 161 0.13 6.38 -16.27
C SER A 161 0.03 7.03 -17.65
N ASN A 162 -0.03 8.37 -17.71
CA ASN A 162 0.00 9.20 -18.92
C ASN A 162 1.31 10.01 -19.05
N ASN A 163 2.40 9.47 -18.48
CA ASN A 163 3.79 9.95 -18.62
C ASN A 163 4.12 11.27 -17.91
N TYR A 164 3.32 11.65 -16.91
CA TYR A 164 3.67 12.75 -16.02
C TYR A 164 4.67 12.29 -14.96
N SER A 165 5.50 13.23 -14.51
CA SER A 165 6.47 12.99 -13.43
C SER A 165 5.78 12.85 -12.07
N PHE A 166 6.47 12.26 -11.09
CA PHE A 166 5.99 12.12 -9.71
C PHE A 166 5.37 13.41 -9.15
N LEU A 167 6.06 14.56 -9.27
CA LEU A 167 5.56 15.84 -8.73
C LEU A 167 4.35 16.38 -9.50
N GLN A 168 4.29 16.18 -10.81
CA GLN A 168 3.13 16.59 -11.61
C GLN A 168 1.89 15.75 -11.26
N SER A 169 2.08 14.45 -11.09
CA SER A 169 1.01 13.56 -10.63
C SER A 169 0.58 13.87 -9.20
N THR A 170 1.51 14.22 -8.31
CA THR A 170 1.22 14.68 -6.95
C THR A 170 0.35 15.94 -6.97
N ALA A 171 0.71 16.93 -7.80
CA ALA A 171 -0.08 18.15 -7.96
C ALA A 171 -1.50 17.86 -8.50
N ALA A 172 -1.63 16.90 -9.41
CA ALA A 172 -2.93 16.45 -9.89
C ALA A 172 -3.76 15.77 -8.79
N THR A 173 -3.13 15.01 -7.88
CA THR A 173 -3.82 14.44 -6.72
C THR A 173 -4.34 15.51 -5.77
N VAL A 174 -3.51 16.51 -5.46
CA VAL A 174 -3.92 17.66 -4.63
C VAL A 174 -5.08 18.42 -5.27
N ALA A 175 -4.97 18.72 -6.56
CA ALA A 175 -6.06 19.36 -7.31
C ALA A 175 -7.33 18.50 -7.32
N GLY A 176 -7.17 17.18 -7.42
CA GLY A 176 -8.24 16.16 -7.34
C GLY A 176 -9.03 16.31 -6.08
N SER A 177 -8.35 16.15 -4.95
CA SER A 177 -8.95 16.27 -3.64
C SER A 177 -9.55 17.65 -3.42
N TYR A 178 -8.85 18.74 -3.75
CA TYR A 178 -9.38 20.09 -3.58
C TYR A 178 -10.69 20.32 -4.35
N ILE A 179 -10.78 19.82 -5.59
CA ILE A 179 -11.99 19.96 -6.40
C ILE A 179 -13.13 19.10 -5.84
N TRP A 180 -12.84 17.90 -5.33
CA TRP A 180 -13.83 17.09 -4.62
C TRP A 180 -14.39 17.84 -3.40
N GLU A 181 -13.52 18.27 -2.50
CA GLU A 181 -13.92 18.94 -1.25
C GLU A 181 -14.70 20.23 -1.51
N THR A 182 -14.33 20.99 -2.54
CA THR A 182 -14.96 22.29 -2.81
C THR A 182 -16.20 22.20 -3.70
N ALA A 183 -16.28 21.22 -4.60
CA ALA A 183 -17.31 21.17 -5.65
C ALA A 183 -18.02 19.81 -5.79
N GLY A 184 -17.55 18.76 -5.11
CA GLY A 184 -18.07 17.40 -5.20
C GLY A 184 -19.24 17.12 -4.26
N GLU A 185 -19.32 17.84 -3.14
CA GLU A 185 -20.31 17.61 -2.07
C GLU A 185 -20.93 18.92 -1.58
N THR A 186 -22.08 18.82 -0.90
CA THR A 186 -22.73 19.96 -0.23
C THR A 186 -22.19 20.22 1.17
N GLU A 187 -21.48 19.25 1.74
CA GLU A 187 -20.91 19.32 3.07
C GLU A 187 -19.67 20.21 3.10
N PRO A 188 -19.32 20.77 4.26
CA PRO A 188 -18.13 21.60 4.38
C PRO A 188 -16.85 20.82 4.01
N PRO A 189 -15.90 21.44 3.29
CA PRO A 189 -14.67 20.77 2.90
C PRO A 189 -13.82 20.35 4.10
N SER A 190 -13.12 19.22 3.96
CA SER A 190 -12.43 18.54 5.05
C SER A 190 -10.91 18.66 4.99
N ILE A 191 -10.33 19.20 6.07
CA ILE A 191 -8.87 19.45 6.20
C ILE A 191 -8.09 18.13 6.14
N ASN A 192 -8.54 17.11 6.88
CA ASN A 192 -7.91 15.80 6.89
C ASN A 192 -7.99 15.11 5.53
N ASP A 193 -9.08 15.29 4.78
CA ASP A 193 -9.26 14.56 3.53
C ASP A 193 -8.42 15.10 2.41
N ILE A 194 -8.14 16.42 2.40
CA ILE A 194 -7.05 16.95 1.57
C ILE A 194 -5.73 16.26 1.87
N ILE A 195 -5.37 16.07 3.14
CA ILE A 195 -4.08 15.48 3.51
C ILE A 195 -4.06 13.99 3.16
N ASN A 196 -5.08 13.22 3.58
CA ASN A 196 -5.18 11.78 3.38
C ASN A 196 -5.25 11.42 1.89
N THR A 197 -6.12 12.09 1.14
CA THR A 197 -6.28 11.86 -0.30
C THR A 197 -5.03 12.30 -1.06
N SER A 198 -4.39 13.40 -0.67
CA SER A 198 -3.22 13.91 -1.40
C SER A 198 -1.94 13.16 -1.06
N PHE A 199 -1.50 13.23 0.20
CA PHE A 199 -0.21 12.68 0.61
C PHE A 199 -0.24 11.15 0.62
N GLY A 200 -1.24 10.56 1.29
CA GLY A 200 -1.46 9.12 1.30
C GLY A 200 -1.72 8.57 -0.10
N GLY A 201 -2.56 9.26 -0.89
CA GLY A 201 -2.83 8.86 -2.27
C GLY A 201 -1.62 8.96 -3.20
N THR A 202 -0.73 9.92 -3.00
CA THR A 202 0.54 9.99 -3.73
C THR A 202 1.46 8.80 -3.37
N ILE A 203 1.54 8.43 -2.10
CA ILE A 203 2.35 7.29 -1.64
C ILE A 203 1.83 5.98 -2.25
N LEU A 204 0.54 5.71 -2.10
CA LEU A 204 -0.07 4.51 -2.67
C LEU A 204 0.00 4.53 -4.20
N GLY A 205 -0.23 5.69 -4.82
CA GLY A 205 -0.24 5.86 -6.27
C GLY A 205 1.11 5.56 -6.93
N GLU A 206 2.22 6.10 -6.41
CA GLU A 206 3.55 5.82 -6.98
C GLU A 206 3.99 4.38 -6.71
N MET A 207 3.68 3.83 -5.53
CA MET A 207 3.92 2.43 -5.21
C MET A 207 3.23 1.50 -6.21
N THR A 208 1.92 1.69 -6.43
CA THR A 208 1.15 0.84 -7.36
C THR A 208 1.58 1.06 -8.80
N HIS A 209 1.93 2.29 -9.19
CA HIS A 209 2.53 2.58 -10.49
C HIS A 209 3.79 1.76 -10.75
N ARG A 210 4.77 1.84 -9.86
CA ARG A 210 6.06 1.15 -10.02
C ARG A 210 5.89 -0.37 -10.01
N LEU A 211 5.09 -0.90 -9.09
CA LEU A 211 4.86 -2.34 -9.00
C LEU A 211 4.14 -2.89 -10.25
N SER A 212 3.12 -2.18 -10.75
CA SER A 212 2.42 -2.53 -11.99
C SER A 212 3.37 -2.53 -13.19
N HIS A 213 4.20 -1.49 -13.34
CA HIS A 213 5.18 -1.39 -14.43
C HIS A 213 6.26 -2.45 -14.35
N HIS A 214 6.75 -2.76 -13.16
CA HIS A 214 7.71 -3.83 -12.93
C HIS A 214 7.17 -5.19 -13.41
N ILE A 215 5.94 -5.54 -13.05
CA ILE A 215 5.30 -6.79 -13.49
C ILE A 215 5.19 -6.86 -15.02
N LEU A 216 4.84 -5.73 -15.64
CA LEU A 216 4.65 -5.61 -17.08
C LEU A 216 5.97 -5.51 -17.88
N SER A 217 7.06 -5.08 -17.27
CA SER A 217 8.37 -4.99 -17.91
C SER A 217 9.02 -6.37 -18.10
N ARG A 218 8.62 -7.35 -17.29
CA ARG A 218 9.16 -8.71 -17.36
C ARG A 218 8.74 -9.44 -18.66
N PRO A 219 9.67 -10.08 -19.38
CA PRO A 219 9.39 -10.84 -20.61
C PRO A 219 8.28 -11.87 -20.47
N SER A 220 7.54 -12.12 -21.55
CA SER A 220 6.46 -13.11 -21.58
C SER A 220 6.61 -14.01 -22.81
N LEU A 221 6.76 -15.32 -22.59
CA LEU A 221 6.95 -16.30 -23.67
C LEU A 221 5.62 -16.57 -24.38
N THR A 222 4.54 -16.69 -23.61
CA THR A 222 3.19 -16.98 -24.12
C THR A 222 2.22 -15.82 -23.91
N LYS A 223 1.15 -15.76 -24.72
CA LYS A 223 0.06 -14.79 -24.51
C LYS A 223 -0.65 -15.01 -23.17
N GLY A 224 -0.79 -16.26 -22.74
CA GLY A 224 -1.37 -16.60 -21.43
C GLY A 224 -0.56 -16.04 -20.27
N GLN A 225 0.77 -16.14 -20.31
CA GLN A 225 1.65 -15.53 -19.31
C GLN A 225 1.51 -14.00 -19.31
N ARG A 226 1.45 -13.38 -20.50
CA ARG A 226 1.25 -11.94 -20.61
C ARG A 226 -0.08 -11.51 -20.00
N ASN A 227 -1.19 -12.18 -20.34
CA ASN A 227 -2.52 -11.84 -19.83
C ASN A 227 -2.62 -11.96 -18.30
N LYS A 228 -1.93 -12.94 -17.68
CA LYS A 228 -1.84 -13.03 -16.21
C LYS A 228 -1.13 -11.82 -15.60
N LYS A 229 -0.04 -11.37 -16.21
CA LYS A 229 0.67 -10.15 -15.80
C LYS A 229 -0.16 -8.90 -15.99
N GLU A 230 -0.88 -8.78 -17.12
CA GLU A 230 -1.80 -7.67 -17.38
C GLU A 230 -2.92 -7.61 -16.32
N LEU A 231 -3.52 -8.75 -15.99
CA LEU A 231 -4.56 -8.83 -14.95
C LEU A 231 -4.00 -8.44 -13.58
N LEU A 232 -2.86 -9.01 -13.18
CA LEU A 232 -2.23 -8.67 -11.89
C LEU A 232 -1.84 -7.19 -11.83
N ALA A 233 -1.25 -6.66 -12.90
CA ALA A 233 -0.85 -5.26 -13.01
C ALA A 233 -2.04 -4.30 -13.01
N MET A 234 -3.18 -4.71 -13.56
CA MET A 234 -4.44 -3.97 -13.51
C MET A 234 -5.07 -3.99 -12.11
N LEU A 235 -5.01 -5.11 -11.39
CA LEU A 235 -5.48 -5.16 -10.00
C LEU A 235 -4.67 -4.24 -9.09
N ILE A 236 -3.37 -4.10 -9.36
CA ILE A 236 -2.47 -3.21 -8.63
C ILE A 236 -2.67 -1.75 -9.04
N ASN A 237 -2.72 -1.47 -10.34
CA ASN A 237 -2.95 -0.13 -10.89
C ASN A 237 -4.05 -0.18 -11.96
N PRO A 238 -5.33 0.02 -11.57
CA PRO A 238 -6.47 -0.08 -12.47
C PRO A 238 -6.44 0.93 -13.61
N ILE A 239 -5.95 2.16 -13.35
CA ILE A 239 -5.85 3.21 -14.37
C ILE A 239 -4.85 2.82 -15.46
N ASN A 240 -3.67 2.31 -15.09
CA ASN A 240 -2.72 1.81 -16.07
C ASN A 240 -3.29 0.61 -16.86
N GLY A 241 -3.98 -0.31 -16.19
CA GLY A 241 -4.63 -1.46 -16.84
C GLY A 241 -5.69 -1.04 -17.86
N LEU A 242 -6.57 -0.10 -17.48
CA LEU A 242 -7.51 0.55 -18.38
C LEU A 242 -6.77 1.19 -19.55
N ASN A 243 -5.66 1.86 -19.28
CA ASN A 243 -4.96 2.59 -20.31
C ASN A 243 -4.40 1.67 -21.38
N ARG A 244 -3.81 0.56 -20.94
CA ARG A 244 -3.31 -0.49 -21.82
C ARG A 244 -4.43 -1.16 -22.62
N LEU A 245 -5.63 -1.32 -22.05
CA LEU A 245 -6.79 -1.85 -22.78
C LEU A 245 -7.23 -0.89 -23.90
N LEU A 246 -7.38 0.39 -23.60
CA LEU A 246 -7.79 1.42 -24.57
C LEU A 246 -6.74 1.64 -25.66
N ASP A 247 -5.46 1.53 -25.32
CA ASP A 247 -4.37 1.64 -26.28
C ASP A 247 -4.24 0.39 -27.18
N GLY A 248 -5.03 -0.65 -26.94
CA GLY A 248 -4.87 -1.95 -27.61
C GLY A 248 -3.58 -2.69 -27.24
N ARG A 249 -2.87 -2.25 -26.20
CA ARG A 249 -1.59 -2.84 -25.73
C ARG A 249 -1.77 -4.10 -24.89
N TRP A 250 -3.01 -4.43 -24.52
CA TRP A 250 -3.30 -5.59 -23.68
C TRP A 250 -2.91 -6.89 -24.37
N GLY A 251 -2.05 -7.69 -23.72
CA GLY A 251 -1.60 -8.97 -24.27
C GLY A 251 -0.39 -8.86 -25.20
N ASP A 252 0.13 -7.64 -25.43
CA ASP A 252 1.35 -7.41 -26.18
C ASP A 252 2.55 -8.03 -25.47
N LYS A 253 3.27 -8.89 -26.19
CA LYS A 253 4.45 -9.56 -25.64
C LYS A 253 5.64 -8.62 -25.68
N VAL A 254 6.27 -8.40 -24.53
CA VAL A 254 7.60 -7.80 -24.45
C VAL A 254 8.64 -8.88 -24.78
N LYS A 255 9.40 -8.68 -25.87
CA LYS A 255 10.55 -9.50 -26.27
C LYS A 255 11.83 -8.74 -25.94
N GLY A 256 12.85 -9.42 -25.43
CA GLY A 256 14.16 -8.81 -25.13
C GLY A 256 14.51 -8.75 -23.63
N ALA A 257 15.65 -8.13 -23.32
CA ALA A 257 16.14 -7.98 -21.96
C ALA A 257 15.29 -7.00 -21.15
N VAL A 258 15.18 -7.22 -19.84
CA VAL A 258 14.40 -6.33 -18.98
C VAL A 258 15.04 -4.94 -18.94
N ILE A 259 14.28 -3.92 -19.32
CA ILE A 259 14.70 -2.51 -19.20
C ILE A 259 14.70 -2.06 -17.72
N ASP A 260 13.97 -2.80 -16.87
CA ASP A 260 13.86 -2.56 -15.43
C ASP A 260 14.81 -3.44 -14.61
N SER A 261 15.86 -2.82 -14.07
CA SER A 261 16.82 -3.48 -13.20
C SER A 261 16.37 -3.58 -11.74
N SER A 262 15.18 -3.08 -11.40
CA SER A 262 14.66 -3.24 -10.04
C SER A 262 14.39 -4.71 -9.72
N LEU A 263 14.49 -5.03 -8.44
CA LEU A 263 14.18 -6.33 -7.86
C LEU A 263 12.99 -6.17 -6.93
N VAL A 264 12.11 -7.17 -6.95
CA VAL A 264 10.99 -7.27 -6.02
C VAL A 264 11.15 -8.55 -5.21
N HIS A 265 11.45 -8.40 -3.93
CA HIS A 265 11.39 -9.50 -2.97
C HIS A 265 10.02 -9.52 -2.32
N THR A 266 9.33 -10.65 -2.42
CA THR A 266 7.99 -10.85 -1.85
C THR A 266 8.04 -12.01 -0.87
N GLU A 267 7.55 -11.79 0.34
CA GLU A 267 7.27 -12.83 1.34
C GLU A 267 5.77 -12.89 1.57
N VAL A 268 5.16 -14.04 1.26
CA VAL A 268 3.75 -14.32 1.54
C VAL A 268 3.69 -15.25 2.75
N GLU A 269 2.94 -14.84 3.76
CA GLU A 269 2.75 -15.59 5.00
C GLU A 269 1.28 -16.02 5.15
N LEU A 270 1.08 -17.25 5.61
CA LEU A 270 -0.19 -17.72 6.17
C LEU A 270 0.11 -18.26 7.56
N GLY A 271 -0.57 -17.72 8.58
CA GLY A 271 -0.20 -18.00 9.96
C GLY A 271 -1.34 -17.91 10.96
N LEU A 272 -1.01 -18.36 12.17
CA LEU A 272 -1.85 -18.27 13.36
C LEU A 272 -1.25 -17.20 14.27
N ARG A 273 -2.12 -16.38 14.84
CA ARG A 273 -1.80 -15.32 15.79
C ARG A 273 -2.55 -15.60 17.09
N ARG A 274 -1.82 -15.60 18.21
CA ARG A 274 -2.41 -15.55 19.55
C ARG A 274 -2.14 -14.18 20.15
N PHE A 275 -3.17 -13.51 20.64
CA PHE A 275 -3.06 -12.16 21.19
C PHE A 275 -4.02 -11.95 22.35
N ASP A 276 -3.79 -10.92 23.15
CA ASP A 276 -4.74 -10.46 24.16
C ASP A 276 -4.93 -8.94 24.03
N ALA A 277 -6.16 -8.47 24.21
CA ALA A 277 -6.55 -7.07 24.15
C ALA A 277 -7.21 -6.59 25.46
N LYS A 278 -7.34 -7.46 26.47
CA LYS A 278 -8.12 -7.19 27.70
C LYS A 278 -7.37 -7.45 29.00
N GLU A 279 -6.78 -8.64 29.15
CA GLU A 279 -6.31 -9.14 30.46
C GLU A 279 -4.77 -9.21 30.59
N HIS A 280 -4.03 -8.79 29.55
CA HIS A 280 -2.56 -8.90 29.41
C HIS A 280 -1.98 -10.31 29.63
N ASP A 281 -2.80 -11.36 29.52
CA ASP A 281 -2.44 -12.76 29.66
C ASP A 281 -2.69 -13.52 28.35
N ILE A 282 -1.69 -13.48 27.46
CA ILE A 282 -1.76 -14.20 26.18
C ILE A 282 -1.88 -15.72 26.38
N LEU A 283 -1.30 -16.29 27.45
CA LEU A 283 -1.23 -17.74 27.61
C LEU A 283 -2.59 -18.32 27.98
N ASN A 284 -3.22 -17.82 29.05
CA ASN A 284 -4.47 -18.39 29.54
C ASN A 284 -5.72 -17.72 28.95
N LYS A 285 -5.62 -16.44 28.56
CA LYS A 285 -6.77 -15.61 28.18
C LYS A 285 -6.72 -15.11 26.74
N GLY A 286 -5.60 -15.35 26.04
CA GLY A 286 -5.43 -14.95 24.66
C GLY A 286 -6.45 -15.58 23.70
N LYS A 287 -6.80 -14.81 22.67
CA LYS A 287 -7.60 -15.24 21.51
C LYS A 287 -6.69 -15.74 20.40
N ASN A 288 -7.21 -16.65 19.57
CA ASN A 288 -6.52 -17.14 18.38
C ASN A 288 -7.18 -16.55 17.13
N ASP A 289 -6.38 -16.23 16.13
CA ASP A 289 -6.81 -15.64 14.88
C ASP A 289 -5.93 -16.15 13.72
N VAL A 290 -6.50 -16.25 12.53
CA VAL A 290 -5.78 -16.61 11.31
C VAL A 290 -5.45 -15.34 10.56
N TYR A 291 -4.23 -15.25 10.04
CA TYR A 291 -3.82 -14.10 9.25
C TYR A 291 -3.08 -14.50 7.98
N ALA A 292 -3.21 -13.66 6.96
CA ALA A 292 -2.40 -13.67 5.76
C ALA A 292 -1.61 -12.38 5.70
N ARG A 293 -0.33 -12.45 5.32
CA ARG A 293 0.50 -11.24 5.17
C ARG A 293 1.31 -11.27 3.89
N ILE A 294 1.40 -10.14 3.23
CA ILE A 294 2.33 -9.89 2.13
C ILE A 294 3.31 -8.83 2.59
N LYS A 295 4.60 -9.19 2.64
CA LYS A 295 5.69 -8.23 2.72
C LYS A 295 6.36 -8.13 1.37
N LEU A 296 6.58 -6.92 0.90
CA LEU A 296 7.22 -6.67 -0.37
C LEU A 296 8.30 -5.62 -0.19
N ILE A 297 9.48 -5.89 -0.74
CA ILE A 297 10.60 -4.95 -0.84
C ILE A 297 10.88 -4.75 -2.32
N TYR A 298 10.60 -3.56 -2.81
CA TYR A 298 11.02 -3.09 -4.12
C TYR A 298 12.34 -2.35 -3.97
N THR A 299 13.35 -2.69 -4.77
CA THR A 299 14.67 -2.03 -4.73
C THR A 299 15.29 -1.94 -6.10
N ASN A 300 15.90 -0.80 -6.43
CA ASN A 300 16.73 -0.68 -7.63
C ASN A 300 18.22 -0.98 -7.38
N ASN A 301 18.59 -1.43 -6.17
CA ASN A 301 19.95 -1.71 -5.69
C ASN A 301 20.98 -0.57 -5.82
N ASN A 302 20.58 0.60 -6.29
CA ASN A 302 21.45 1.77 -6.33
C ASN A 302 21.80 2.21 -4.90
N ILE A 303 23.03 2.65 -4.68
CA ILE A 303 23.43 3.21 -3.40
C ILE A 303 22.86 4.62 -3.25
N ASP A 304 22.87 5.38 -4.34
CA ASP A 304 22.31 6.73 -4.39
C ASP A 304 20.88 6.67 -4.92
N LYS A 305 19.92 7.01 -4.06
CA LYS A 305 18.50 7.09 -4.41
C LYS A 305 18.20 8.49 -4.88
N LYS A 306 18.19 8.67 -6.19
CA LYS A 306 17.97 9.98 -6.81
C LYS A 306 16.52 10.19 -7.22
N LYS A 307 15.74 9.13 -7.36
CA LYS A 307 14.32 9.21 -7.74
C LYS A 307 13.43 8.79 -6.58
N PRO A 308 12.27 9.44 -6.39
CA PRO A 308 11.27 8.97 -5.46
C PRO A 308 10.88 7.52 -5.76
N PHE A 309 10.67 6.73 -4.72
CA PHE A 309 10.26 5.33 -4.75
C PHE A 309 11.23 4.43 -5.53
N ASP A 310 12.53 4.79 -5.57
CA ASP A 310 13.60 3.89 -6.02
C ASP A 310 13.69 2.64 -5.13
N ASP A 311 13.44 2.79 -3.82
CA ASP A 311 13.18 1.71 -2.88
C ASP A 311 11.85 1.94 -2.16
N PHE A 312 11.06 0.89 -1.96
CA PHE A 312 9.94 0.94 -1.03
C PHE A 312 9.66 -0.42 -0.38
N PHE A 313 9.12 -0.36 0.83
CA PHE A 313 8.60 -1.49 1.59
C PHE A 313 7.08 -1.40 1.65
N LEU A 314 6.41 -2.53 1.47
CA LEU A 314 4.98 -2.71 1.71
C LEU A 314 4.79 -3.85 2.71
N ASN A 315 3.96 -3.61 3.72
CA ASN A 315 3.34 -4.63 4.55
C ASN A 315 1.83 -4.56 4.38
N LEU A 316 1.21 -5.64 3.94
CA LEU A 316 -0.23 -5.82 3.89
C LEU A 316 -0.60 -7.03 4.74
N GLU A 317 -1.37 -6.82 5.80
CA GLU A 317 -1.89 -7.90 6.65
C GLU A 317 -3.41 -7.96 6.55
N LEU A 318 -3.92 -9.16 6.29
CA LEU A 318 -5.33 -9.51 6.37
C LEU A 318 -5.51 -10.44 7.56
N GLY A 319 -6.57 -10.24 8.35
CA GLY A 319 -6.89 -11.10 9.49
C GLY A 319 -8.36 -11.46 9.54
N SER A 320 -8.69 -12.45 10.39
CA SER A 320 -10.07 -12.82 10.71
C SER A 320 -10.54 -12.28 12.05
N ASP A 321 -9.83 -11.29 12.61
CA ASP A 321 -10.29 -10.65 13.84
C ASP A 321 -11.59 -9.87 13.62
N ASP A 322 -12.40 -9.76 14.67
CA ASP A 322 -13.73 -9.13 14.61
C ASP A 322 -13.67 -7.63 14.25
N SER A 323 -12.46 -7.04 14.19
CA SER A 323 -12.29 -5.62 13.91
C SER A 323 -12.36 -5.34 12.41
N SER A 324 -11.60 -6.04 11.56
CA SER A 324 -11.38 -5.68 10.15
C SER A 324 -10.86 -6.86 9.33
N ILE A 325 -11.20 -6.93 8.04
CA ILE A 325 -10.51 -7.85 7.12
C ILE A 325 -9.07 -7.38 6.85
N VAL A 326 -8.88 -6.05 6.70
CA VAL A 326 -7.56 -5.45 6.49
C VAL A 326 -7.05 -4.95 7.84
N ASN A 327 -6.03 -5.62 8.34
CA ASN A 327 -5.47 -5.34 9.66
C ASN A 327 -4.34 -4.33 9.61
N ALA A 328 -3.52 -4.36 8.56
CA ALA A 328 -2.45 -3.39 8.42
C ALA A 328 -2.12 -3.10 6.95
N VAL A 329 -1.84 -1.84 6.66
CA VAL A 329 -1.19 -1.38 5.44
C VAL A 329 -0.08 -0.44 5.85
N ASN A 330 1.18 -0.83 5.63
CA ASN A 330 2.33 0.03 5.89
C ASN A 330 3.14 0.18 4.62
N VAL A 331 3.37 1.41 4.17
CA VAL A 331 4.19 1.72 3.00
C VAL A 331 5.28 2.70 3.39
N TYR A 332 6.54 2.31 3.22
CA TYR A 332 7.70 3.17 3.48
C TYR A 332 8.53 3.29 2.21
N ALA A 333 8.62 4.49 1.66
CA ALA A 333 9.20 4.70 0.34
C ALA A 333 10.26 5.80 0.36
N SER A 334 11.42 5.54 -0.26
CA SER A 334 12.49 6.52 -0.38
C SER A 334 12.03 7.71 -1.23
N LEU A 335 12.21 8.94 -0.78
CA LEU A 335 12.09 10.14 -1.62
C LEU A 335 13.44 10.55 -2.20
N TYR A 336 14.49 10.46 -1.38
CA TYR A 336 15.86 10.77 -1.74
C TYR A 336 16.80 10.03 -0.79
N GLY A 337 18.01 9.69 -1.25
CA GLY A 337 18.99 9.06 -0.40
C GLY A 337 20.37 8.99 -1.02
N ASN A 338 21.37 8.91 -0.15
CA ASN A 338 22.77 9.05 -0.52
C ASN A 338 23.63 8.23 0.43
N ARG A 339 24.79 7.79 -0.06
CA ARG A 339 25.80 7.18 0.80
C ARG A 339 26.24 8.18 1.86
N ILE A 340 26.30 7.72 3.11
CA ILE A 340 26.85 8.49 4.22
C ILE A 340 27.93 7.66 4.92
N LEU A 341 28.67 8.28 5.85
CA LEU A 341 29.63 7.59 6.72
C LEU A 341 30.58 6.65 5.95
N SER A 342 31.07 7.10 4.79
CA SER A 342 31.85 6.27 3.86
C SER A 342 33.15 5.73 4.44
N ASN A 343 33.65 6.39 5.49
CA ASN A 343 34.91 6.08 6.16
C ASN A 343 34.75 5.03 7.27
N LEU A 344 33.52 4.64 7.60
CA LEU A 344 33.22 3.62 8.61
C LEU A 344 33.04 2.24 7.96
N THR A 345 33.26 1.19 8.75
CA THR A 345 33.05 -0.19 8.31
C THR A 345 31.58 -0.47 8.06
N GLY A 346 31.26 -1.01 6.89
CA GLY A 346 29.90 -1.33 6.49
C GLY A 346 29.42 -0.43 5.35
N ARG A 347 28.15 -0.59 4.97
CA ARG A 347 27.49 0.23 3.95
C ARG A 347 26.36 1.01 4.61
N HIS A 348 26.59 2.32 4.77
CA HIS A 348 25.66 3.24 5.40
C HIS A 348 24.99 4.13 4.35
N ARG A 349 23.66 4.28 4.46
CA ARG A 349 22.85 5.14 3.59
C ARG A 349 21.95 6.00 4.45
N GLY A 350 21.92 7.30 4.16
CA GLY A 350 20.91 8.22 4.67
C GLY A 350 19.78 8.33 3.65
N ILE A 351 18.54 8.13 4.07
CA ILE A 351 17.37 8.12 3.19
C ILE A 351 16.28 8.99 3.81
N VAL A 352 15.83 10.01 3.07
CA VAL A 352 14.57 10.68 3.33
C VAL A 352 13.46 9.81 2.73
N SER A 353 12.43 9.47 3.50
CA SER A 353 11.34 8.61 3.06
C SER A 353 9.97 9.13 3.47
N ALA A 354 8.97 8.85 2.63
CA ALA A 354 7.55 9.06 2.92
C ALA A 354 6.95 7.77 3.48
N HIS A 355 6.13 7.91 4.52
CA HIS A 355 5.57 6.82 5.27
C HIS A 355 4.05 6.94 5.32
N PHE A 356 3.38 5.82 5.11
CA PHE A 356 1.94 5.66 5.29
C PHE A 356 1.72 4.45 6.19
N ASP A 357 1.02 4.66 7.30
CA ASP A 357 0.69 3.62 8.26
C ASP A 357 -0.82 3.58 8.49
N PHE A 358 -1.40 2.41 8.29
CA PHE A 358 -2.76 2.07 8.69
C PHE A 358 -2.71 0.78 9.48
N LEU A 359 -3.31 0.79 10.67
CA LEU A 359 -3.44 -0.35 11.55
C LEU A 359 -4.88 -0.39 12.08
N ARG A 360 -5.48 -1.57 12.07
CA ARG A 360 -6.78 -1.82 12.66
C ARG A 360 -6.79 -3.25 13.19
N ASN A 361 -6.85 -3.39 14.51
CA ASN A 361 -6.92 -4.68 15.18
C ASN A 361 -7.95 -4.61 16.31
N GLU A 362 -8.14 -5.72 17.02
CA GLU A 362 -9.14 -5.81 18.09
C GLU A 362 -8.91 -4.82 19.26
N ALA A 363 -7.65 -4.52 19.63
CA ALA A 363 -7.40 -3.58 20.72
C ALA A 363 -7.60 -2.12 20.28
N PHE A 364 -7.03 -1.74 19.14
CA PHE A 364 -7.08 -0.38 18.66
C PHE A 364 -6.85 -0.29 17.15
N TYR A 365 -7.15 0.90 16.63
CA TYR A 365 -6.87 1.30 15.27
C TYR A 365 -5.99 2.56 15.29
N TYR A 366 -5.23 2.80 14.23
CA TYR A 366 -4.25 3.89 14.16
C TYR A 366 -3.90 4.19 12.70
N GLY A 367 -3.91 5.47 12.34
CA GLY A 367 -3.51 5.93 11.01
C GLY A 367 -2.46 7.01 11.13
N SER A 368 -1.43 7.01 10.29
CA SER A 368 -0.52 8.14 10.19
C SER A 368 0.21 8.27 8.86
N GLN A 369 0.67 9.48 8.61
CA GLN A 369 1.46 9.87 7.46
C GLN A 369 2.66 10.70 7.93
N SER A 370 3.88 10.30 7.57
CA SER A 370 5.10 10.96 8.05
C SER A 370 6.19 11.06 6.98
N ILE A 371 7.14 11.98 7.21
CA ILE A 371 8.38 12.11 6.44
C ILE A 371 9.54 11.86 7.39
N ASN A 372 10.36 10.86 7.11
CA ASN A 372 11.42 10.42 8.01
C ASN A 372 12.78 10.53 7.35
N TYR A 373 13.80 10.82 8.16
CA TYR A 373 15.19 10.57 7.80
C TYR A 373 15.67 9.28 8.46
N ASN A 374 16.14 8.34 7.65
CA ASN A 374 16.52 7.00 8.07
C ASN A 374 17.97 6.70 7.70
N VAL A 375 18.73 6.20 8.66
CA VAL A 375 20.07 5.68 8.50
C VAL A 375 20.01 4.16 8.40
N PHE A 376 20.29 3.63 7.21
CA PHE A 376 20.40 2.21 6.94
C PHE A 376 21.86 1.79 6.95
N SER A 377 22.23 0.85 7.83
CA SER A 377 23.60 0.31 7.89
C SER A 377 23.60 -1.18 7.59
N ASN A 378 24.49 -1.63 6.71
CA ASN A 378 24.70 -3.04 6.42
C ASN A 378 26.13 -3.43 6.76
N PHE A 379 26.28 -4.36 7.71
CA PHE A 379 27.55 -4.92 8.12
C PHE A 379 27.64 -6.37 7.67
N ASN A 380 28.75 -6.75 7.05
CA ASN A 380 29.05 -8.15 6.76
C ASN A 380 29.95 -8.67 7.89
N ILE A 381 29.48 -9.66 8.63
CA ILE A 381 30.20 -10.30 9.73
C ILE A 381 30.67 -11.67 9.22
N GLY A 382 31.93 -11.76 8.80
CA GLY A 382 32.41 -12.94 8.07
C GLY A 382 31.72 -13.14 6.71
N SER A 383 31.69 -14.38 6.22
CA SER A 383 31.21 -14.69 4.85
C SER A 383 29.72 -15.08 4.77
N ARG A 384 29.10 -15.44 5.90
CA ARG A 384 27.73 -16.00 5.94
C ARG A 384 26.79 -15.26 6.89
N THR A 385 27.23 -14.16 7.48
CA THR A 385 26.44 -13.39 8.44
C THR A 385 26.38 -11.92 8.02
N LYS A 386 25.19 -11.36 8.02
CA LYS A 386 24.92 -9.96 7.68
C LYS A 386 24.05 -9.36 8.77
N LEU A 387 24.46 -8.21 9.30
CA LEU A 387 23.66 -7.38 10.19
C LEU A 387 23.16 -6.16 9.42
N THR A 388 21.86 -5.96 9.38
CA THR A 388 21.24 -4.75 8.85
C THR A 388 20.64 -3.98 10.02
N THR A 389 20.96 -2.69 10.15
CA THR A 389 20.31 -1.81 11.12
C THR A 389 19.64 -0.63 10.43
N ILE A 390 18.56 -0.16 11.04
CA ILE A 390 17.81 1.02 10.62
C ILE A 390 17.61 1.86 11.87
N LEU A 391 17.96 3.13 11.81
CA LEU A 391 17.60 4.12 12.83
C LEU A 391 17.07 5.35 12.12
N GLY A 392 15.91 5.84 12.49
CA GLY A 392 15.34 7.02 11.87
C GLY A 392 14.19 7.61 12.66
N GLY A 393 13.69 8.71 12.14
CA GLY A 393 12.54 9.41 12.69
C GLY A 393 12.29 10.71 11.95
N GLY A 394 11.19 11.36 12.29
CA GLY A 394 10.78 12.58 11.60
C GLY A 394 9.37 13.03 11.97
N PRO A 395 8.94 14.16 11.39
CA PRO A 395 7.63 14.72 11.64
C PRO A 395 6.51 13.85 11.05
N VAL A 396 5.45 13.70 11.84
CA VAL A 396 4.17 13.15 11.42
C VAL A 396 3.31 14.32 10.92
N VAL A 397 2.93 14.24 9.64
CA VAL A 397 2.10 15.25 8.97
C VAL A 397 0.70 15.24 9.57
N LEU A 398 0.10 14.06 9.68
CA LEU A 398 -1.19 13.85 10.31
C LEU A 398 -1.28 12.42 10.82
N ALA A 399 -1.76 12.26 12.05
CA ALA A 399 -2.17 11.00 12.64
C ALA A 399 -3.64 11.05 13.05
N ALA A 400 -4.28 9.88 12.99
CA ALA A 400 -5.60 9.60 13.51
C ALA A 400 -5.46 8.56 14.64
N VAL A 401 -5.81 8.95 15.86
CA VAL A 401 -5.57 8.15 17.07
C VAL A 401 -6.89 7.97 17.84
N PRO A 402 -7.26 6.76 18.27
CA PRO A 402 -8.57 6.48 18.86
C PRO A 402 -8.76 7.28 20.16
N ASP A 403 -9.96 7.84 20.29
CA ASP A 403 -10.42 8.54 21.48
C ASP A 403 -11.73 7.93 21.96
N PRO A 404 -11.75 7.22 23.11
CA PRO A 404 -12.95 6.59 23.63
C PRO A 404 -13.96 7.59 24.22
N TYR A 405 -13.58 8.85 24.42
CA TYR A 405 -14.45 9.91 24.92
C TYR A 405 -15.04 10.76 23.79
N LEU A 406 -14.53 10.60 22.56
CA LEU A 406 -15.00 11.35 21.41
C LEU A 406 -16.04 10.54 20.63
N HIS A 407 -17.23 11.13 20.50
CA HIS A 407 -18.23 10.74 19.52
C HIS A 407 -18.62 12.01 18.79
N PHE A 408 -17.92 12.32 17.71
CA PHE A 408 -18.10 13.55 16.95
C PHE A 408 -18.82 13.26 15.64
N GLY A 409 -19.90 14.00 15.40
CA GLY A 409 -20.63 13.99 14.14
C GLY A 409 -21.19 12.61 13.77
N GLU A 410 -21.07 12.22 12.51
CA GLU A 410 -21.65 10.97 12.00
C GLU A 410 -21.06 9.70 12.63
N SER A 411 -19.74 9.63 12.81
CA SER A 411 -19.08 8.38 13.25
C SER A 411 -17.64 8.51 13.77
N ARG A 412 -17.10 9.72 13.96
CA ARG A 412 -15.70 9.88 14.36
C ARG A 412 -15.49 9.60 15.84
N THR A 413 -14.57 8.66 16.09
CA THR A 413 -14.17 8.19 17.44
C THR A 413 -12.67 8.32 17.68
N TYR A 414 -12.04 9.28 17.01
CA TYR A 414 -10.60 9.46 17.02
C TYR A 414 -10.19 10.93 16.88
N ASP A 415 -9.06 11.25 17.51
CA ASP A 415 -8.40 12.53 17.48
C ASP A 415 -7.51 12.65 16.23
N TYR A 416 -7.42 13.87 15.69
CA TYR A 416 -6.44 14.22 14.67
C TYR A 416 -5.31 15.07 15.28
N GLY A 417 -4.07 14.76 14.88
CA GLY A 417 -2.90 15.44 15.43
C GLY A 417 -1.62 15.27 14.61
N PRO A 418 -0.75 16.29 14.50
CA PRO A 418 0.62 16.12 14.07
C PRO A 418 1.46 15.50 15.20
N GLY A 419 2.72 15.21 14.89
CA GLY A 419 3.59 14.57 15.88
C GLY A 419 5.00 14.30 15.39
N ALA A 420 5.66 13.37 16.05
CA ALA A 420 6.95 12.82 15.64
C ALA A 420 6.95 11.30 15.76
N ASP A 421 7.61 10.63 14.81
CA ASP A 421 7.85 9.19 14.88
C ASP A 421 9.35 8.88 14.98
N VAL A 422 9.66 7.74 15.60
CA VAL A 422 11.01 7.18 15.71
C VAL A 422 10.96 5.70 15.40
N ARG A 423 11.99 5.20 14.72
CA ARG A 423 12.09 3.81 14.28
C ARG A 423 13.49 3.29 14.48
N ALA A 424 13.57 2.10 15.04
CA ALA A 424 14.82 1.37 15.19
C ALA A 424 14.59 -0.09 14.79
N SER A 425 15.46 -0.64 13.96
CA SER A 425 15.40 -2.05 13.55
C SER A 425 16.80 -2.63 13.49
N ALA A 426 16.95 -3.89 13.89
CA ALA A 426 18.17 -4.67 13.73
C ALA A 426 17.80 -6.07 13.25
N THR A 427 18.33 -6.47 12.09
CA THR A 427 18.11 -7.79 11.50
C THR A 427 19.45 -8.48 11.27
N LEU A 428 19.67 -9.60 11.94
CA LEU A 428 20.80 -10.50 11.74
C LEU A 428 20.37 -11.66 10.82
N SER A 429 20.97 -11.75 9.64
CA SER A 429 20.81 -12.89 8.72
C SER A 429 22.06 -13.76 8.78
N THR A 430 21.93 -15.07 9.04
CA THR A 430 23.07 -15.97 9.19
C THR A 430 22.86 -17.31 8.48
N LEU A 431 23.96 -17.94 8.04
CA LEU A 431 24.02 -19.25 7.39
C LEU A 431 23.13 -19.39 6.14
N ASN A 432 22.71 -18.27 5.55
CA ASN A 432 21.72 -18.22 4.45
C ASN A 432 20.43 -18.98 4.75
N ARG A 433 20.09 -19.15 6.05
CA ARG A 433 18.97 -19.98 6.51
C ARG A 433 18.18 -19.33 7.63
N PHE A 434 18.83 -18.58 8.51
CA PHE A 434 18.20 -17.98 9.67
C PHE A 434 18.19 -16.46 9.57
N LYS A 435 17.10 -15.83 10.01
CA LYS A 435 17.03 -14.40 10.27
C LYS A 435 16.48 -14.16 11.66
N PHE A 436 17.08 -13.24 12.39
CA PHE A 436 16.60 -12.76 13.67
C PHE A 436 16.43 -11.26 13.58
N GLY A 437 15.27 -10.75 13.94
CA GLY A 437 14.94 -9.34 13.85
C GLY A 437 14.45 -8.79 15.18
N VAL A 438 14.80 -7.55 15.48
CA VAL A 438 14.19 -6.73 16.53
C VAL A 438 13.77 -5.41 15.89
N ASP A 439 12.54 -5.02 16.12
CA ASP A 439 11.94 -3.80 15.55
C ASP A 439 11.23 -3.01 16.65
N TYR A 440 11.52 -1.72 16.71
CA TYR A 440 10.86 -0.74 17.55
C TYR A 440 10.33 0.43 16.72
N ARG A 441 9.09 0.85 17.02
CA ARG A 441 8.47 2.05 16.46
C ARG A 441 7.82 2.83 17.60
N GLY A 442 8.20 4.09 17.72
CA GLY A 442 7.64 5.04 18.66
C GLY A 442 6.92 6.16 17.92
N GLY A 443 5.83 6.65 18.49
CA GLY A 443 5.12 7.82 17.99
C GLY A 443 4.67 8.70 19.15
N TYR A 444 4.75 10.02 18.97
CA TYR A 444 4.19 11.02 19.86
C TYR A 444 3.30 11.95 19.05
N PHE A 445 2.05 12.13 19.46
CA PHE A 445 1.06 12.92 18.74
C PHE A 445 0.38 13.93 19.68
N VAL A 446 0.08 15.10 19.14
CA VAL A 446 -0.62 16.19 19.86
C VAL A 446 -1.93 16.45 19.16
N THR A 447 -3.04 16.39 19.90
CA THR A 447 -4.36 16.57 19.31
C THR A 447 -4.61 18.03 18.93
N ILE A 448 -5.04 18.25 17.69
CA ILE A 448 -5.49 19.56 17.17
C ILE A 448 -6.99 19.56 16.85
N SER A 449 -7.61 18.38 16.71
CA SER A 449 -9.05 18.23 16.55
C SER A 449 -9.53 16.96 17.26
N GLY A 450 -10.47 17.13 18.19
CA GLY A 450 -10.87 16.12 19.17
C GLY A 450 -10.62 16.60 20.60
N ASN A 451 -10.53 15.68 21.57
CA ASN A 451 -10.30 16.07 22.96
C ASN A 451 -8.83 16.48 23.17
N LYS A 452 -8.58 17.46 24.05
CA LYS A 452 -7.21 17.91 24.33
C LYS A 452 -6.40 16.77 24.95
N SER A 453 -5.47 16.23 24.17
CA SER A 453 -4.75 15.02 24.54
C SER A 453 -3.36 14.94 23.90
N HIS A 454 -2.53 14.11 24.53
CA HIS A 454 -1.23 13.67 24.02
C HIS A 454 -1.22 12.16 23.91
N HIS A 455 -0.77 11.64 22.77
CA HIS A 455 -0.79 10.21 22.49
C HIS A 455 0.63 9.67 22.31
N PHE A 456 0.91 8.51 22.90
CA PHE A 456 2.17 7.78 22.77
C PHE A 456 1.92 6.40 22.20
N LEU A 457 2.48 6.12 21.03
CA LEU A 457 2.45 4.80 20.42
C LEU A 457 3.80 4.11 20.63
N HIS A 458 3.79 2.90 21.19
CA HIS A 458 4.97 2.06 21.35
C HIS A 458 4.70 0.70 20.72
N THR A 459 5.50 0.35 19.72
CA THR A 459 5.48 -0.99 19.12
C THR A 459 6.87 -1.59 19.25
N ALA A 460 6.96 -2.77 19.85
CA ALA A 460 8.19 -3.54 19.89
C ALA A 460 7.89 -4.97 19.45
N SER A 461 8.73 -5.51 18.58
CA SER A 461 8.58 -6.89 18.10
C SER A 461 9.93 -7.54 17.86
N THR A 462 9.95 -8.85 18.04
CA THR A 462 11.04 -9.74 17.72
C THR A 462 10.56 -10.73 16.67
N SER A 463 11.48 -11.15 15.80
CA SER A 463 11.20 -12.14 14.77
C SER A 463 12.32 -13.16 14.67
N ALA A 464 11.94 -14.41 14.41
CA ALA A 464 12.84 -15.49 14.06
C ALA A 464 12.30 -16.20 12.82
N SER A 465 13.09 -16.22 11.77
CA SER A 465 12.75 -16.85 10.49
C SER A 465 13.73 -17.97 10.19
N MET A 466 13.20 -19.13 9.80
CA MET A 466 13.99 -20.27 9.35
C MET A 466 13.54 -20.69 7.95
N ARG A 467 14.49 -20.69 7.01
CA ARG A 467 14.29 -21.29 5.69
C ARG A 467 14.35 -22.80 5.81
N ILE A 468 13.27 -23.47 5.47
CA ILE A 468 13.17 -24.94 5.54
C ILE A 468 13.66 -25.54 4.24
N TRP A 469 13.07 -25.12 3.12
CA TRP A 469 13.37 -25.68 1.80
C TRP A 469 13.19 -24.64 0.70
N LYS A 470 14.27 -24.35 -0.05
CA LYS A 470 14.29 -23.36 -1.15
C LYS A 470 13.69 -22.02 -0.73
N ASN A 471 12.43 -21.80 -1.11
CA ASN A 471 11.66 -20.57 -0.94
C ASN A 471 10.71 -20.66 0.27
N PHE A 472 10.51 -21.84 0.84
CA PHE A 472 9.63 -22.07 1.98
C PHE A 472 10.38 -21.94 3.30
N GLY A 473 9.72 -21.31 4.27
CA GLY A 473 10.23 -21.14 5.63
C GLY A 473 9.12 -21.08 6.66
N VAL A 474 9.53 -21.00 7.92
CA VAL A 474 8.66 -20.72 9.06
C VAL A 474 9.14 -19.44 9.72
N ASN A 475 8.19 -18.58 10.05
CA ASN A 475 8.43 -17.32 10.75
C ASN A 475 7.71 -17.36 12.10
N LEU A 476 8.42 -16.98 13.15
CA LEU A 476 7.91 -16.76 14.49
C LEU A 476 8.06 -15.29 14.83
N TYR A 477 7.00 -14.69 15.38
CA TYR A 477 7.01 -13.31 15.87
C TYR A 477 6.49 -13.27 17.30
N SER A 478 7.05 -12.38 18.10
CA SER A 478 6.50 -12.00 19.39
C SER A 478 6.69 -10.51 19.59
N GLY A 479 5.70 -9.82 20.14
CA GLY A 479 5.78 -8.40 20.38
C GLY A 479 4.57 -7.85 21.07
N TYR A 480 4.52 -6.54 21.18
CA TYR A 480 3.36 -5.82 21.66
C TYR A 480 3.19 -4.53 20.89
N PHE A 481 1.94 -4.08 20.85
CA PHE A 481 1.61 -2.71 20.55
C PHE A 481 0.97 -2.07 21.78
N ARG A 482 1.35 -0.85 22.09
CA ARG A 482 0.81 -0.08 23.21
C ARG A 482 0.48 1.31 22.74
N LEU A 483 -0.71 1.77 23.07
CA LEU A 483 -1.17 3.12 22.83
C LEU A 483 -1.60 3.75 24.15
N GLU A 484 -0.93 4.83 24.53
CA GLU A 484 -1.27 5.63 25.71
C GLU A 484 -1.86 6.96 25.26
N GLY A 485 -3.08 7.25 25.69
CA GLY A 485 -3.73 8.55 25.55
C GLY A 485 -3.75 9.28 26.89
N ARG A 486 -3.13 10.45 26.95
CA ARG A 486 -3.17 11.35 28.11
C ARG A 486 -4.11 12.50 27.83
N TYR A 487 -5.25 12.51 28.50
CA TYR A 487 -6.30 13.51 28.27
C TYR A 487 -6.25 14.58 29.36
N GLN A 488 -6.52 15.83 28.97
CA GLN A 488 -6.53 16.94 29.92
C GLN A 488 -7.75 16.86 30.86
N ASP A 489 -8.93 16.58 30.29
CA ASP A 489 -10.22 16.65 30.99
C ASP A 489 -10.86 15.27 31.22
N HIS A 490 -10.15 14.19 30.87
CA HIS A 490 -10.61 12.80 31.01
C HIS A 490 -9.52 11.90 31.60
N ASN A 491 -9.91 10.69 32.00
CA ASN A 491 -8.95 9.69 32.49
C ASN A 491 -7.99 9.28 31.37
N ASN A 492 -6.76 8.94 31.76
CA ASN A 492 -5.80 8.39 30.82
C ASN A 492 -6.24 7.00 30.34
N VAL A 493 -5.98 6.71 29.07
CA VAL A 493 -6.39 5.47 28.42
C VAL A 493 -5.13 4.75 27.96
N ASN A 494 -4.95 3.51 28.39
CA ASN A 494 -3.85 2.66 27.94
C ASN A 494 -4.43 1.42 27.28
N LYS A 495 -4.03 1.14 26.05
CA LYS A 495 -4.42 -0.05 25.30
C LYS A 495 -3.17 -0.82 24.93
N ASP A 496 -3.15 -2.10 25.27
CA ASP A 496 -2.06 -3.01 24.93
C ASP A 496 -2.58 -4.15 24.06
N TYR A 497 -1.72 -4.59 23.14
CA TYR A 497 -1.97 -5.70 22.24
C TYR A 497 -0.71 -6.57 22.13
N PRO A 498 -0.36 -7.31 23.18
CA PRO A 498 0.70 -8.30 23.10
C PRO A 498 0.28 -9.47 22.21
N PHE A 499 1.22 -9.98 21.40
CA PHE A 499 0.95 -11.05 20.45
C PHE A 499 2.13 -12.02 20.29
N VAL A 500 1.80 -13.23 19.87
CA VAL A 500 2.71 -14.23 19.30
C VAL A 500 2.12 -14.71 17.98
N ARG A 501 2.95 -14.85 16.94
CA ARG A 501 2.52 -15.31 15.61
C ARG A 501 3.45 -16.40 15.12
N ILE A 502 2.90 -17.43 14.51
CA ILE A 502 3.63 -18.43 13.76
C ILE A 502 3.05 -18.50 12.35
N ALA A 503 3.91 -18.51 11.33
CA ALA A 503 3.48 -18.56 9.94
C ALA A 503 4.36 -19.44 9.07
N LEU A 504 3.72 -20.07 8.09
CA LEU A 504 4.40 -20.60 6.92
C LEU A 504 4.64 -19.45 5.95
N ALA A 505 5.88 -19.33 5.47
CA ALA A 505 6.31 -18.26 4.60
C ALA A 505 6.80 -18.80 3.25
N TYR A 506 6.36 -18.17 2.17
CA TYR A 506 6.90 -18.38 0.82
C TYR A 506 7.61 -17.11 0.35
N ASN A 507 8.92 -17.22 0.12
CA ASN A 507 9.78 -16.14 -0.33
C ASN A 507 10.01 -16.25 -1.84
N SER A 508 9.84 -15.14 -2.55
CA SER A 508 10.13 -15.06 -3.97
C SER A 508 10.90 -13.79 -4.27
N GLU A 509 11.74 -13.83 -5.31
CA GLU A 509 12.46 -12.69 -5.85
C GLU A 509 12.20 -12.64 -7.35
N TYR A 510 11.84 -11.47 -7.85
CA TYR A 510 11.45 -11.26 -9.24
C TYR A 510 12.11 -10.06 -9.89
#